data_AF-A0A5M4AUC2-F1
#
_entry.id   AF-A0A5M4AUC2-F1
#
_cell.length_a   1.000
_cell.length_b   1.000
_cell.length_c   1.000
_cell.angle_alpha   90.00
_cell.angle_beta   90.00
_cell.angle_gamma   90.00
#
_symmetry.space_group_name_H-M   'P 1'
#
loop_
_entity.id
_entity.type
_entity.pdbx_description
1 polymer ?
#
loop_
_entity_poly.entity_id
_entity_poly.type
_entity_poly.pdbx_seq_one_letter_code
_entity_poly.pdbx_strand_id
1 'polypeptide(L)'
;MRLIANIRQTDSDIKRLMIYDSEDGVYLFGYDKEFDSSAIWDNWFEKVDYAIEASQEYGVDQNDWQEIPDPLENCQHDWIEPVRVKGRSIGKPEWGKFEKLVNGEWIEIKS
;
A
#
# COMPACT_ATOMS: atom_id res chain seq x y z
N MET A 1 6.45 -5.87 8.11
CA MET A 1 5.20 -5.50 8.83
C MET A 1 4.41 -4.53 7.98
N ARG A 2 3.07 -4.56 8.01
CA ARG A 2 2.22 -3.59 7.31
C ARG A 2 1.18 -2.99 8.24
N LEU A 3 1.05 -1.66 8.20
CA LEU A 3 0.10 -0.91 9.02
C LEU A 3 -0.73 0.02 8.13
N ILE A 4 -2.02 0.18 8.40
CA ILE A 4 -2.90 1.12 7.69
C ILE A 4 -3.58 2.08 8.65
N ALA A 5 -3.82 3.31 8.20
CA ALA A 5 -4.62 4.29 8.91
C ALA A 5 -5.47 5.11 7.92
N ASN A 6 -6.68 5.48 8.37
CA ASN A 6 -7.46 6.51 7.69
C ASN A 6 -6.95 7.88 8.17
N ILE A 7 -6.85 8.84 7.26
CA ILE A 7 -6.50 10.20 7.68
C ILE A 7 -7.69 10.86 8.36
N ARG A 8 -7.42 11.76 9.31
CA ARG A 8 -8.46 12.53 10.00
C ARG A 8 -8.69 13.90 9.37
N GLN A 9 -7.74 14.36 8.55
CA GLN A 9 -7.81 15.67 7.90
C GLN A 9 -8.75 15.65 6.69
N THR A 10 -9.82 16.43 6.74
CA THR A 10 -10.88 16.41 5.71
C THR A 10 -10.52 17.14 4.42
N ASP A 11 -9.59 18.09 4.48
CA ASP A 11 -9.20 18.97 3.36
C ASP A 11 -8.01 18.42 2.54
N SER A 12 -7.59 17.18 2.81
CA SER A 12 -6.52 16.53 2.06
C SER A 12 -7.06 15.73 0.88
N ASP A 13 -6.32 15.73 -0.23
CA ASP A 13 -6.57 14.81 -1.36
C ASP A 13 -6.24 13.36 -0.98
N ILE A 14 -5.44 13.15 0.07
CA ILE A 14 -5.17 11.85 0.65
C ILE A 14 -6.37 11.38 1.46
N LYS A 15 -6.61 10.08 1.50
CA LYS A 15 -7.72 9.44 2.23
C LYS A 15 -7.22 8.38 3.21
N ARG A 16 -6.12 7.71 2.88
CA ARG A 16 -5.51 6.65 3.69
C ARG A 16 -4.00 6.72 3.61
N LEU A 17 -3.33 6.18 4.61
CA LEU A 17 -1.90 5.94 4.65
C LEU A 17 -1.61 4.47 4.95
N MET A 18 -0.51 3.94 4.41
CA MET A 18 -0.05 2.59 4.74
C MET A 18 1.47 2.60 4.95
N ILE A 19 1.93 2.03 6.06
CA ILE A 19 3.34 1.79 6.34
C ILE A 19 3.68 0.36 5.96
N TYR A 20 4.72 0.17 5.16
CA TYR A 20 5.34 -1.12 4.90
C TYR A 20 6.78 -1.11 5.37
N ASP A 21 7.04 -1.86 6.43
CA ASP A 21 8.37 -2.11 6.97
C ASP A 21 8.98 -3.33 6.28
N SER A 22 9.98 -3.08 5.44
CA SER A 22 10.67 -4.03 4.57
C SER A 22 12.16 -4.16 4.93
N GLU A 23 12.83 -5.15 4.36
CA GLU A 23 14.28 -5.34 4.59
C GLU A 23 15.13 -4.16 4.06
N ASP A 24 14.63 -3.44 3.06
CA ASP A 24 15.32 -2.30 2.42
C ASP A 24 14.93 -0.93 3.03
N GLY A 25 14.13 -0.94 4.11
CA GLY A 25 13.64 0.24 4.79
C GLY A 25 12.11 0.32 4.81
N VAL A 26 11.62 1.47 5.26
CA VAL A 26 10.19 1.68 5.54
C VAL A 26 9.57 2.59 4.51
N TYR A 27 8.49 2.13 3.89
CA TYR A 27 7.70 2.89 2.94
C TYR A 27 6.44 3.42 3.59
N LEU A 28 6.16 4.71 3.43
CA LEU A 28 4.86 5.32 3.70
C LEU A 28 4.16 5.57 2.36
N PHE A 29 3.03 4.92 2.16
CA PHE A 29 2.20 5.06 0.97
C PHE A 29 1.01 5.98 1.23
N GLY A 30 0.73 6.88 0.30
CA GLY A 30 -0.47 7.71 0.32
C GLY A 30 -1.47 7.34 -0.77
N TYR A 31 -2.75 7.36 -0.40
CA TYR A 31 -3.85 6.93 -1.27
C TYR A 31 -4.86 8.06 -1.42
N ASP A 32 -5.36 8.26 -2.65
CA ASP A 32 -6.40 9.24 -2.98
C ASP A 32 -7.83 8.69 -2.83
N LYS A 33 -7.96 7.41 -2.44
CA LYS A 33 -9.24 6.68 -2.35
C LYS A 33 -9.45 6.07 -0.98
N GLU A 34 -10.70 6.08 -0.52
CA GLU A 34 -11.12 5.42 0.73
C GLU A 34 -11.17 3.89 0.61
N PHE A 35 -11.35 3.37 -0.59
CA PHE A 35 -11.35 1.93 -0.88
C PHE A 35 -9.98 1.48 -1.42
N ASP A 36 -9.73 0.17 -1.36
CA ASP A 36 -8.44 -0.41 -1.74
C ASP A 36 -8.04 -0.10 -3.20
N SER A 37 -6.80 0.34 -3.38
CA SER A 37 -6.26 0.85 -4.65
C SER A 37 -4.75 0.89 -4.58
N SER A 38 -4.09 1.17 -5.71
CA SER A 38 -2.67 1.54 -5.69
C SER A 38 -2.46 2.83 -4.91
N ALA A 39 -1.27 2.98 -4.35
CA ALA A 39 -0.82 4.26 -3.83
C ALA A 39 -0.61 5.27 -4.98
N ILE A 40 -0.73 6.56 -4.69
CA ILE A 40 -0.41 7.65 -5.62
C ILE A 40 1.01 8.19 -5.41
N TRP A 41 1.61 7.90 -4.27
CA TRP A 41 3.01 8.18 -3.95
C TRP A 41 3.52 7.25 -2.84
N ASP A 42 4.84 7.13 -2.76
CA ASP A 42 5.57 6.47 -1.70
C ASP A 42 6.71 7.37 -1.20
N ASN A 43 6.88 7.43 0.12
CA ASN A 43 8.01 8.07 0.78
C ASN A 43 8.83 6.99 1.51
N TRP A 44 10.14 7.06 1.40
CA TRP A 44 11.05 6.11 2.05
C TRP A 44 11.67 6.70 3.33
N PHE A 45 11.76 5.86 4.36
CA PHE A 45 12.33 6.17 5.66
C PHE A 45 13.23 5.03 6.15
N GLU A 46 14.21 5.36 6.99
CA GLU A 46 15.08 4.36 7.61
C GLU A 46 14.35 3.56 8.72
N LYS A 47 13.33 4.15 9.37
CA LYS A 47 12.67 3.59 10.55
C LYS A 47 11.17 3.85 10.55
N VAL A 48 10.41 2.93 11.15
CA VAL A 48 8.95 3.03 11.32
C VAL A 48 8.57 4.28 12.09
N ASP A 49 9.32 4.63 13.15
CA ASP A 49 9.06 5.83 13.95
C ASP A 49 9.07 7.12 13.12
N TYR A 50 9.96 7.22 12.12
CA TYR A 50 10.03 8.39 11.22
C TYR A 50 8.84 8.44 10.26
N ALA A 51 8.35 7.29 9.78
CA ALA A 51 7.14 7.22 8.97
C ALA A 51 5.88 7.59 9.79
N ILE A 52 5.82 7.17 11.07
CA ILE A 52 4.77 7.57 12.01
C ILE A 52 4.81 9.07 12.27
N GLU A 53 5.99 9.65 12.52
CA GLU A 53 6.17 11.10 12.71
C GLU A 53 5.72 11.89 11.47
N ALA A 54 6.15 11.48 10.28
CA ALA A 54 5.74 12.11 9.03
C ALA A 54 4.21 12.05 8.82
N SER A 55 3.56 10.98 9.25
CA SER A 55 2.11 10.79 9.11
C SER A 55 1.26 11.76 9.96
N GLN A 56 1.87 12.42 10.94
CA GLN A 56 1.20 13.45 11.75
C GLN A 56 0.75 14.65 10.90
N GLU A 57 1.40 14.91 9.75
CA GLU A 57 0.97 15.97 8.83
C GLU A 57 -0.44 15.73 8.26
N TYR A 58 -0.89 14.46 8.24
CA TYR A 58 -2.23 14.04 7.82
C TYR A 58 -3.20 13.81 9.01
N GLY A 59 -2.77 14.16 10.23
CA GLY A 59 -3.55 13.96 11.45
C GLY A 59 -3.70 12.49 11.85
N VAL A 60 -2.75 11.63 11.48
CA VAL A 60 -2.68 10.22 11.90
C VAL A 60 -1.70 10.11 13.06
N ASP A 61 -2.20 9.67 14.22
CA ASP A 61 -1.40 9.45 15.42
C ASP A 61 -0.93 7.99 15.54
N GLN A 62 0.00 7.72 16.46
CA GLN A 62 0.53 6.37 16.71
C GLN A 62 -0.56 5.32 17.01
N ASN A 63 -1.67 5.71 17.62
CA ASN A 63 -2.76 4.80 18.00
C ASN A 63 -3.81 4.57 16.89
N ASP A 64 -3.70 5.25 15.75
CA ASP A 64 -4.63 5.10 14.62
C ASP A 64 -4.28 3.91 13.71
N TRP A 65 -3.05 3.42 13.81
CA TRP A 65 -2.53 2.37 12.96
C TRP A 65 -3.14 1.02 13.29
N GLN A 66 -3.56 0.32 12.24
CA GLN A 66 -4.06 -1.05 12.32
C GLN A 66 -3.14 -1.96 11.50
N GLU A 67 -2.70 -3.06 12.10
CA GLU A 67 -1.90 -4.05 11.38
C GLU A 67 -2.75 -4.78 10.33
N ILE A 68 -2.19 -4.95 9.14
CA ILE A 68 -2.79 -5.69 8.03
C ILE A 68 -1.86 -6.82 7.59
N PRO A 69 -2.39 -7.94 7.06
CA PRO A 69 -1.55 -9.06 6.65
C PRO A 69 -0.63 -8.69 5.48
N ASP A 70 0.50 -9.39 5.40
CA ASP A 70 1.33 -9.36 4.21
C ASP A 70 0.56 -9.90 2.99
N PRO A 71 0.82 -9.35 1.79
CA PRO A 71 0.14 -9.78 0.60
C PRO A 71 0.60 -11.19 0.18
N LEU A 72 -0.13 -11.82 -0.73
CA LEU A 72 0.30 -13.10 -1.30
C LEU A 72 1.63 -12.94 -2.06
N GLU A 73 2.35 -14.04 -2.25
CA GLU A 73 3.60 -14.04 -3.00
C GLU A 73 3.44 -13.35 -4.37
N ASN A 74 4.42 -12.54 -4.76
CA ASN A 74 4.44 -11.73 -5.98
C ASN A 74 3.41 -10.58 -6.03
N CYS A 75 2.53 -10.44 -5.05
CA CYS A 75 1.62 -9.30 -4.98
C CYS A 75 2.33 -8.03 -4.55
N GLN A 76 1.66 -6.92 -4.79
CA GLN A 76 2.13 -5.60 -4.46
C GLN A 76 1.87 -5.30 -2.99
N HIS A 77 2.84 -4.65 -2.35
CA HIS A 77 2.71 -4.30 -0.93
C HIS A 77 1.82 -3.08 -0.72
N ASP A 78 1.60 -2.24 -1.72
CA ASP A 78 0.72 -1.06 -1.63
C ASP A 78 -0.77 -1.40 -1.79
N TRP A 79 -1.15 -2.65 -2.08
CA TRP A 79 -2.55 -3.11 -2.11
C TRP A 79 -2.89 -4.01 -0.93
N ILE A 80 -4.10 -3.91 -0.38
CA ILE A 80 -4.60 -4.89 0.60
C ILE A 80 -5.02 -6.17 -0.11
N GLU A 81 -5.80 -6.03 -1.18
CA GLU A 81 -6.23 -7.14 -2.02
C GLU A 81 -5.04 -7.74 -2.80
N PRO A 82 -5.12 -9.04 -3.15
CA PRO A 82 -4.07 -9.71 -3.91
C PRO A 82 -4.02 -9.19 -5.35
N VAL A 83 -3.21 -8.16 -5.57
CA VAL A 83 -2.92 -7.55 -6.86
C VAL A 83 -1.45 -7.71 -7.18
N ARG A 84 -1.11 -8.10 -8.40
CA ARG A 84 0.28 -8.26 -8.85
C ARG A 84 0.50 -7.75 -10.27
N VAL A 85 1.76 -7.52 -10.62
CA VAL A 85 2.14 -7.26 -12.02
C VAL A 85 1.92 -8.53 -12.84
N LYS A 86 1.24 -8.39 -13.97
CA LYS A 86 0.98 -9.51 -14.89
C LYS A 86 2.29 -10.18 -15.29
N GLY A 87 2.32 -11.52 -15.21
CA GLY A 87 3.51 -12.31 -15.58
C GLY A 87 4.66 -12.31 -14.55
N ARG A 88 4.52 -11.61 -13.41
CA ARG A 88 5.55 -11.60 -12.35
C ARG A 88 5.86 -13.00 -11.80
N SER A 89 4.82 -13.81 -11.60
CA SER A 89 4.93 -15.20 -11.09
C SER A 89 5.71 -16.15 -12.01
N ILE A 90 5.91 -15.80 -13.27
CA ILE A 90 6.66 -16.60 -14.25
C ILE A 90 7.96 -15.91 -14.69
N GLY A 91 8.40 -14.87 -13.97
CA GLY A 91 9.62 -14.12 -14.28
C GLY A 91 9.54 -13.28 -15.56
N LYS A 92 8.34 -12.95 -16.04
CA LYS A 92 8.10 -12.13 -17.25
C LYS A 92 7.13 -10.99 -16.94
N PRO A 93 7.51 -10.02 -16.08
CA PRO A 93 6.62 -8.95 -15.67
C PRO A 93 6.27 -8.02 -16.85
N GLU A 94 4.98 -7.79 -17.06
CA GLU A 94 4.46 -6.74 -17.92
C GLU A 94 4.22 -5.48 -17.08
N TRP A 95 5.28 -4.69 -16.83
CA TRP A 95 5.19 -3.49 -16.00
C TRP A 95 4.07 -2.54 -16.44
N GLY A 96 3.31 -2.03 -15.47
CA GLY A 96 2.14 -1.19 -15.70
C GLY A 96 0.85 -1.96 -15.99
N LYS A 97 0.90 -3.29 -16.15
CA LYS A 97 -0.30 -4.14 -16.25
C LYS A 97 -0.46 -4.96 -14.98
N PHE A 98 -1.65 -4.88 -14.39
CA PHE A 98 -1.95 -5.51 -13.12
C PHE A 98 -3.04 -6.58 -13.28
N GLU A 99 -2.98 -7.59 -12.42
CA GLU A 99 -4.01 -8.61 -12.29
C GLU A 99 -4.38 -8.80 -10.82
N LYS A 100 -5.66 -9.04 -10.55
CA LYS A 100 -6.23 -9.29 -9.23
C LYS A 100 -6.70 -10.73 -9.13
N LEU A 101 -6.51 -11.36 -7.97
CA LEU A 101 -7.05 -12.69 -7.70
C LEU A 101 -8.55 -12.60 -7.40
N VAL A 102 -9.38 -13.21 -8.23
CA VAL A 102 -10.84 -13.27 -8.09
C VAL A 102 -11.26 -14.73 -8.23
N ASN A 103 -11.86 -15.30 -7.18
CA ASN A 103 -12.32 -16.70 -7.16
C ASN A 103 -11.24 -17.74 -7.57
N GLY A 104 -9.97 -17.48 -7.23
CA GLY A 104 -8.85 -18.35 -7.56
C GLY A 104 -8.23 -18.13 -8.94
N GLU A 105 -8.77 -17.20 -9.74
CA GLU A 105 -8.25 -16.85 -11.06
C GLU A 105 -7.68 -15.43 -11.08
N TRP A 106 -6.59 -15.23 -11.82
CA TRP A 106 -5.98 -13.90 -12.01
C TRP A 106 -6.65 -13.18 -13.16
N ILE A 107 -7.27 -12.03 -12.86
CA ILE A 107 -8.03 -11.23 -13.82
C ILE A 107 -7.34 -9.88 -14.00
N GLU A 108 -7.06 -9.50 -15.26
CA GLU A 108 -6.44 -8.23 -15.60
C GLU A 108 -7.31 -7.04 -15.17
N ILE A 109 -6.70 -6.07 -14.49
CA ILE A 109 -7.34 -4.83 -14.07
C ILE A 109 -7.10 -3.79 -15.17
N LYS A 110 -8.17 -3.12 -15.61
CA LYS A 110 -8.07 -2.01 -16.56
C LYS A 110 -7.94 -0.70 -15.78
N SER A 111 -6.84 0.01 -16.00
CA SER A 111 -6.63 1.40 -15.58
C SER A 111 -7.48 2.36 -16.40
#